data_AF-D0SD16-F1
#
_entry.id   AF-D0SD16-F1
#
_cell.length_a   1.000
_cell.length_b   1.000
_cell.length_c   1.000
_cell.angle_alpha   90.00
_cell.angle_beta   90.00
_cell.angle_gamma   90.00
#
_symmetry.space_group_name_H-M   'P 1'
#
loop_
_entity.id
_entity.type
_entity.pdbx_description
1 polymer ?
#
loop_
_entity_poly.entity_id
_entity_poly.type
_entity_poly.pdbx_seq_one_letter_code
_entity_poly.pdbx_strand_id
1 'polypeptide(L)'
;MLNFWYSERCSRQIKLIVCIATCVMIFMAAQVQQLGAIFIGLCLVIGIATHLLRGVLLKIAQDNPYREGFSRLVIFVPLIALICLLGYLPAQDKIALALQCIGFSGIGLFLVSIHAQREKRI
;
A
#
# COMPACT_ATOMS: atom_id res chain seq x y z
N MET A 1 -1.95 1.43 13.35
CA MET A 1 -0.68 1.09 12.64
C MET A 1 -0.19 2.19 11.68
N LEU A 2 -1.02 2.75 10.79
CA LEU A 2 -0.60 3.81 9.85
C LEU A 2 -0.12 5.14 10.49
N ASN A 3 -0.50 5.44 11.75
CA ASN A 3 0.04 6.59 12.49
C ASN A 3 1.50 6.37 12.93
N PHE A 4 1.93 5.12 13.15
CA PHE A 4 3.30 4.80 13.50
C PHE A 4 4.24 4.95 12.30
N TRP A 5 3.77 4.54 11.10
CA TRP A 5 4.51 4.71 9.83
C TRP A 5 4.78 6.18 9.47
N TYR A 6 3.93 7.10 9.92
CA TYR A 6 4.05 8.55 9.69
C TYR A 6 4.56 9.31 10.92
N SER A 7 4.83 8.61 12.01
CA SER A 7 5.46 9.20 13.19
C SER A 7 6.91 9.56 12.89
N GLU A 8 7.42 10.62 13.53
CA GLU A 8 8.84 11.02 13.45
C GLU A 8 9.81 9.91 13.85
N ARG A 9 9.34 8.92 14.61
CA ARG A 9 10.12 7.73 14.99
C ARG A 9 10.42 6.80 13.81
N CYS A 10 9.64 6.85 12.73
CA CYS A 10 9.87 6.03 11.55
C CYS A 10 10.79 6.78 10.57
N SER A 11 12.10 6.61 10.75
CA SER A 11 13.10 7.24 9.89
C SER A 11 13.01 6.72 8.45
N ARG A 12 13.46 7.53 7.50
CA ARG A 12 13.49 7.17 6.07
C ARG A 12 14.23 5.84 5.82
N GLN A 13 15.26 5.56 6.62
CA GLN A 13 16.06 4.34 6.52
C GLN A 13 15.22 3.11 6.85
N ILE A 14 14.37 3.16 7.88
CA ILE A 14 13.47 2.06 8.24
C ILE A 14 12.48 1.79 7.11
N LYS A 15 11.91 2.85 6.52
CA LYS A 15 10.98 2.71 5.37
C LYS A 15 11.66 2.07 4.16
N LEU A 16 12.91 2.43 3.88
CA LEU A 16 13.69 1.85 2.79
C LEU A 16 14.05 0.38 3.05
N ILE A 17 14.50 0.04 4.26
CA ILE A 17 14.80 -1.35 4.64
C ILE A 17 13.57 -2.23 4.48
N VAL A 18 12.41 -1.76 4.95
CA VAL A 18 11.14 -2.48 4.79
C VAL A 18 10.78 -2.63 3.31
N CYS A 19 10.95 -1.59 2.50
CA CYS A 19 10.70 -1.67 1.05
C CYS A 19 11.61 -2.68 0.35
N ILE A 20 12.90 -2.71 0.69
CA ILE A 20 13.86 -3.68 0.14
C ILE A 20 13.47 -5.10 0.57
N ALA A 21 13.14 -5.30 1.85
CA ALA A 21 12.70 -6.60 2.36
C ALA A 21 11.43 -7.10 1.65
N THR A 22 10.45 -6.21 1.39
CA THR A 22 9.26 -6.58 0.62
C THR A 22 9.60 -6.92 -0.83
N CYS A 23 10.53 -6.21 -1.47
CA CYS A 23 10.98 -6.54 -2.82
C CYS A 23 11.64 -7.93 -2.88
N VAL A 24 12.50 -8.26 -1.90
CA VAL A 24 13.14 -9.58 -1.82
C VAL A 24 12.10 -10.68 -1.60
N MET A 25 11.13 -10.46 -0.71
CA MET A 25 10.05 -11.42 -0.46
C MET A 25 9.21 -11.67 -1.73
N ILE A 26 8.85 -10.62 -2.47
CA ILE A 26 8.12 -10.73 -3.74
C ILE A 26 8.96 -11.47 -4.77
N PHE A 27 10.26 -11.18 -4.87
CA PHE A 27 11.17 -11.85 -5.79
C PHE A 27 11.23 -13.36 -5.52
N MET A 28 11.34 -13.75 -4.24
CA MET A 28 11.30 -15.17 -3.85
C MET A 28 9.95 -15.81 -4.18
N ALA A 29 8.84 -15.11 -3.93
CA ALA A 29 7.51 -15.62 -4.27
C ALA A 29 7.31 -15.74 -5.79
N ALA A 30 7.92 -14.86 -6.59
CA ALA A 30 7.82 -14.86 -8.06
C ALA A 30 8.55 -16.04 -8.70
N GLN A 31 9.48 -16.69 -7.99
CA GLN A 31 10.12 -17.94 -8.43
C GLN A 31 9.15 -19.13 -8.44
N VAL A 32 8.11 -19.10 -7.59
CA VAL A 32 7.10 -20.17 -7.52
C VAL A 32 6.06 -19.97 -8.61
N GLN A 33 5.41 -18.80 -8.61
CA GLN A 33 4.42 -18.45 -9.61
C GLN A 33 4.44 -16.94 -9.86
N GLN A 34 4.65 -16.54 -11.11
CA GLN A 34 4.63 -15.14 -11.47
C GLN A 34 3.21 -14.61 -11.47
N LEU A 35 2.97 -13.57 -10.67
CA LEU A 35 1.71 -12.82 -10.73
C LEU A 35 1.63 -12.08 -12.08
N GLY A 36 0.47 -12.14 -12.73
CA GLY A 36 0.29 -11.48 -14.02
C GLY A 36 0.56 -9.97 -13.94
N ALA A 37 1.25 -9.41 -14.94
CA ALA A 37 1.66 -8.01 -14.95
C ALA A 37 0.50 -7.02 -14.72
N ILE A 38 -0.71 -7.38 -15.16
CA ILE A 38 -1.93 -6.59 -14.95
C ILE A 38 -2.29 -6.52 -13.45
N PHE A 39 -2.21 -7.64 -12.73
CA PHE A 39 -2.48 -7.70 -11.29
C PHE A 39 -1.41 -6.95 -10.50
N ILE A 40 -0.14 -7.04 -10.92
CA ILE A 40 0.95 -6.25 -10.35
C ILE A 40 0.64 -4.75 -10.47
N GLY A 41 0.28 -4.29 -11.67
CA GLY A 41 -0.10 -2.90 -11.92
C GLY A 41 -1.27 -2.46 -11.05
N LEU A 42 -2.34 -3.27 -10.96
CA LEU A 42 -3.50 -2.98 -10.14
C LEU A 42 -3.15 -2.87 -8.64
N CYS A 43 -2.36 -3.81 -8.10
CA CYS A 43 -1.90 -3.75 -6.71
C CYS A 43 -1.09 -2.47 -6.44
N LEU A 44 -0.22 -2.10 -7.36
CA LEU A 44 0.62 -0.91 -7.23
C LEU A 44 -0.22 0.37 -7.25
N VAL A 45 -1.18 0.47 -8.18
CA VAL A 45 -2.12 1.59 -8.29
C VAL A 45 -2.99 1.69 -7.03
N ILE A 46 -3.47 0.57 -6.46
CA ILE A 46 -4.22 0.57 -5.21
C ILE A 46 -3.38 1.14 -4.06
N GLY A 47 -2.12 0.73 -3.93
CA GLY A 47 -1.21 1.26 -2.93
C GLY A 47 -0.96 2.77 -3.06
N ILE A 48 -0.74 3.25 -4.29
CA ILE A 48 -0.57 4.67 -4.61
C ILE A 48 -1.84 5.46 -4.30
N ALA A 49 -3.00 4.98 -4.78
CA ALA A 49 -4.29 5.60 -4.59
C ALA A 49 -4.63 5.74 -3.10
N THR A 50 -4.32 4.73 -2.30
CA THR A 50 -4.49 4.77 -0.82
C THR A 50 -3.74 5.95 -0.20
N HIS A 51 -2.50 6.18 -0.63
CA HIS A 51 -1.71 7.29 -0.13
C HIS A 51 -2.30 8.64 -0.57
N LEU A 52 -2.71 8.77 -1.84
CA LEU A 52 -3.32 10.00 -2.35
C LEU A 52 -4.62 10.33 -1.62
N LEU A 53 -5.50 9.34 -1.44
CA LEU A 53 -6.74 9.46 -0.67
C LEU A 53 -6.48 9.93 0.76
N ARG A 54 -5.42 9.42 1.39
CA ARG A 54 -5.00 9.88 2.72
C ARG A 54 -4.46 11.31 2.72
N GLY A 55 -3.74 11.71 1.67
CA GLY A 55 -3.30 13.11 1.48
C GLY A 55 -4.48 14.07 1.37
N VAL A 56 -5.53 13.69 0.64
CA VAL A 56 -6.79 14.45 0.55
C VAL A 56 -7.50 14.50 1.91
N LEU A 57 -7.57 13.37 2.63
CA LEU A 57 -8.15 13.32 3.97
C LEU A 57 -7.45 14.25 4.97
N LEU A 58 -6.12 14.39 4.87
CA LEU A 58 -5.35 15.31 5.71
C LEU A 58 -5.62 16.79 5.38
N LYS A 59 -6.05 17.10 4.16
CA LYS A 59 -6.46 18.46 3.75
C LYS A 59 -7.89 18.81 4.16
N ILE A 60 -8.72 17.83 4.54
CA ILE A 60 -10.08 18.09 5.05
C ILE A 60 -9.98 18.68 6.46
N ALA A 61 -10.66 19.81 6.68
CA ALA A 61 -10.70 20.53 7.96
C ALA A 61 -11.10 19.60 9.11
N GLN A 62 -10.43 19.76 10.27
CA GLN A 62 -10.59 18.84 11.41
C GLN A 62 -12.00 18.83 12.01
N ASP A 63 -12.76 19.91 11.80
CA ASP A 63 -14.10 20.12 12.35
C ASP A 63 -15.23 19.59 11.45
N ASN A 64 -14.88 18.90 10.36
CA ASN A 64 -15.87 18.41 9.41
C ASN A 64 -16.43 17.04 9.87
N PRO A 65 -17.75 16.91 10.12
CA PRO A 65 -18.36 15.68 10.64
C PRO A 65 -18.18 14.47 9.68
N TYR A 66 -17.90 14.72 8.40
CA TYR A 66 -17.63 13.67 7.41
C TYR A 66 -16.23 13.03 7.54
N ARG A 67 -15.32 13.61 8.33
CA ARG A 67 -13.92 13.18 8.42
C ARG A 67 -13.75 11.77 8.97
N GLU A 68 -14.54 11.37 9.97
CA GLU A 68 -14.45 10.02 10.53
C GLU A 68 -14.93 8.93 9.57
N GLY A 69 -16.00 9.22 8.82
CA GLY A 69 -16.51 8.33 7.78
C GLY A 69 -15.50 8.19 6.64
N PHE A 70 -14.93 9.31 6.18
CA PHE A 70 -13.92 9.33 5.13
C PHE A 70 -12.61 8.66 5.56
N SER A 71 -12.20 8.82 6.82
CA SER A 71 -11.02 8.16 7.40
C SER A 71 -11.15 6.63 7.38
N ARG A 72 -12.33 6.11 7.76
CA ARG A 72 -12.62 4.68 7.62
C ARG A 72 -12.63 4.26 6.15
N LEU A 73 -13.28 5.04 5.28
CA LEU A 73 -13.37 4.73 3.85
C LEU A 73 -11.98 4.61 3.20
N VAL A 74 -11.05 5.50 3.54
CA VAL A 74 -9.65 5.48 3.06
C VAL A 74 -8.91 4.20 3.48
N ILE A 75 -9.30 3.55 4.59
CA ILE A 75 -8.72 2.29 5.04
C ILE A 75 -9.45 1.09 4.43
N PHE A 76 -10.78 1.12 4.40
CA PHE A 76 -11.60 0.00 3.94
C PHE A 76 -11.57 -0.17 2.42
N VAL A 77 -11.58 0.91 1.64
CA VAL A 77 -11.56 0.85 0.17
C VAL A 77 -10.38 0.04 -0.38
N PRO A 78 -9.12 0.34 -0.01
CA PRO A 78 -7.99 -0.45 -0.52
C PRO A 78 -7.95 -1.86 0.03
N LEU A 79 -8.49 -2.10 1.23
CA LEU A 79 -8.60 -3.45 1.80
C LEU A 79 -9.60 -4.30 1.02
N ILE A 80 -10.79 -3.75 0.73
CA ILE A 80 -11.84 -4.40 -0.07
C ILE A 80 -11.33 -4.64 -1.49
N ALA A 81 -10.68 -3.65 -2.11
CA ALA A 81 -10.10 -3.80 -3.45
C ALA A 81 -9.07 -4.95 -3.50
N LEU A 82 -8.22 -5.06 -2.47
CA LEU A 82 -7.25 -6.15 -2.36
C LEU A 82 -7.94 -7.51 -2.18
N ILE A 83 -8.97 -7.61 -1.34
CA ILE A 83 -9.75 -8.83 -1.13
C ILE A 83 -10.46 -9.27 -2.42
N CYS A 84 -11.06 -8.34 -3.16
CA CYS A 84 -11.67 -8.63 -4.46
C CYS A 84 -10.63 -9.16 -5.46
N LEU A 85 -9.43 -8.57 -5.47
CA LEU A 85 -8.35 -9.03 -6.33
C LEU A 85 -7.89 -10.45 -5.99
N LEU A 86 -7.80 -10.78 -4.69
CA LEU A 86 -7.51 -12.13 -4.21
C LEU A 86 -8.61 -13.14 -4.59
N GLY A 87 -9.86 -12.71 -4.66
CA GLY A 87 -10.98 -13.54 -5.10
C GLY A 87 -10.89 -13.91 -6.59
N TYR A 88 -10.26 -13.07 -7.41
CA TYR A 88 -10.08 -13.28 -8.85
C TYR A 88 -8.78 -14.03 -9.20
N LEU A 89 -7.95 -14.36 -8.20
CA LEU A 89 -6.68 -15.06 -8.41
C LEU A 89 -6.90 -16.53 -8.77
N PRO A 90 -6.09 -17.08 -9.70
CA PRO A 90 -6.15 -18.50 -10.06
C PRO A 90 -5.88 -19.39 -8.83
N ALA A 91 -6.49 -20.57 -8.80
CA ALA A 91 -6.46 -21.47 -7.63
C ALA A 91 -5.09 -22.12 -7.36
N GLN A 92 -4.17 -22.06 -8.31
CA GLN A 92 -2.80 -22.54 -8.16
C GLN A 92 -1.99 -21.55 -7.33
N ASP A 93 -1.33 -22.04 -6.29
CA ASP A 93 -0.48 -21.30 -5.36
C ASP A 93 -1.05 -19.96 -4.87
N LYS A 94 -2.35 -19.96 -4.52
CA LYS A 94 -3.07 -18.80 -3.97
C LYS A 94 -2.32 -18.09 -2.86
N ILE A 95 -1.58 -18.81 -2.03
CA ILE A 95 -0.81 -18.24 -0.91
C ILE A 95 0.37 -17.40 -1.44
N ALA A 96 1.11 -17.91 -2.43
CA ALA A 96 2.24 -17.19 -3.02
C ALA A 96 1.77 -15.94 -3.78
N LEU A 97 0.70 -16.07 -4.55
CA LEU A 97 0.10 -14.95 -5.28
C LEU A 97 -0.51 -13.91 -4.32
N ALA A 98 -1.15 -14.34 -3.22
CA ALA A 98 -1.66 -13.44 -2.21
C ALA A 98 -0.55 -12.65 -1.51
N LEU A 99 0.56 -13.31 -1.19
CA LEU A 99 1.73 -12.68 -0.61
C LEU A 99 2.33 -11.62 -1.55
N GLN A 100 2.40 -11.91 -2.86
CA GLN A 100 2.82 -10.94 -3.87
C GLN A 100 1.85 -9.74 -3.96
N CYS A 101 0.54 -9.97 -3.96
CA CYS A 101 -0.46 -8.89 -3.98
C CYS A 101 -0.32 -7.94 -2.78
N ILE A 102 -0.14 -8.51 -1.58
CA ILE A 102 0.10 -7.72 -0.35
C ILE A 102 1.42 -6.96 -0.47
N GLY A 103 2.47 -7.61 -0.96
CA GLY A 103 3.78 -7.00 -1.15
C GLY A 103 3.76 -5.82 -2.13
N PHE A 104 3.15 -5.98 -3.31
CA PHE A 104 3.06 -4.91 -4.32
C PHE A 104 2.20 -3.73 -3.87
N SER A 105 1.11 -3.98 -3.15
CA SER A 105 0.31 -2.92 -2.52
C SER A 105 1.11 -2.16 -1.46
N GLY A 106 1.91 -2.88 -0.67
CA GLY A 106 2.86 -2.29 0.29
C GLY A 106 3.91 -1.41 -0.39
N ILE A 107 4.51 -1.87 -1.49
CA ILE A 107 5.47 -1.09 -2.29
C ILE A 107 4.84 0.19 -2.80
N GLY A 108 3.63 0.14 -3.36
CA GLY A 108 2.90 1.33 -3.82
C GLY A 108 2.74 2.37 -2.69
N LEU A 109 2.41 1.93 -1.48
CA LEU A 109 2.33 2.79 -0.30
C LEU A 109 3.70 3.36 0.12
N PHE A 110 4.75 2.54 0.12
CA PHE A 110 6.09 2.95 0.54
C PHE A 110 6.72 3.96 -0.42
N LEU A 111 6.55 3.75 -1.72
CA LEU A 111 7.09 4.60 -2.78
C LEU A 111 6.57 6.03 -2.65
N VAL A 112 5.25 6.17 -2.49
CA VAL A 112 4.61 7.48 -2.32
C VAL A 112 4.92 8.08 -0.94
N SER A 113 5.01 7.25 0.11
CA SER A 113 5.38 7.74 1.46
C SER A 113 6.79 8.34 1.52
N ILE A 114 7.74 7.75 0.78
CA ILE A 114 9.09 8.29 0.65
C ILE A 114 9.08 9.60 -0.17
N HIS A 115 8.27 9.66 -1.24
CA HIS A 115 8.11 10.88 -2.06
C HIS A 115 7.47 12.04 -1.31
N ALA A 116 6.37 11.81 -0.59
CA ALA A 116 5.67 12.85 0.17
C ALA A 116 6.55 13.46 1.29
N GLN A 117 7.47 12.68 1.86
CA GLN A 117 8.42 13.17 2.86
C GLN A 117 9.52 14.04 2.23
N ARG A 118 9.70 13.98 0.91
CA ARG A 118 10.63 14.82 0.13
C ARG A 118 10.02 16.20 -0.18
N GLU A 119 8.71 16.30 -0.41
CA GLU A 119 8.02 17.57 -0.69
C GLU A 119 7.92 18.49 0.54
N LYS A 120 7.86 17.95 1.76
CA LYS A 120 7.89 18.74 3.01
C LYS A 120 9.21 19.51 3.27
N ARG A 121 10.19 19.39 2.38
CA ARG A 121 11.55 19.94 2.50
C ARG A 121 11.86 21.06 1.48
N ILE A 122 10.86 21.55 0.76
CA ILE A 122 10.97 22.69 -0.18
C ILE A 122 10.09 23.82 0.33
#